data_AF-A0A2M7WCV9-F1
#
_entry.id   AF-A0A2M7WCV9-F1
#
_cell.length_a   1.000
_cell.length_b   1.000
_cell.length_c   1.000
_cell.angle_alpha   90.00
_cell.angle_beta   90.00
_cell.angle_gamma   90.00
#
_symmetry.space_group_name_H-M   'P 1'
#
loop_
_entity.id
_entity.type
_entity.pdbx_description
1 polymer ?
#
loop_
_entity_poly.entity_id
_entity_poly.type
_entity_poly.pdbx_seq_one_letter_code
_entity_poly.pdbx_strand_id
1 'polypeptide(L)'
;MAKKTSGWGVATITLGLVGAGVAMGAMVQSMQPARDTVAAHLMEVDVSGLKPGEWLRVAWGKPEVDVFVVRRTPEQVRWLHDYHPEEPWYAVDRPDQVHAMQLQEAFRSVNPEYLVAAVMKQRDEALLLEYSGSSMHCEDFRYTPDRLPAGKHMEFPGGFYCAKWWGRVIQGPTENPWVYDPAGRPLSLWLSWLLVPPYTWEGNRVVLGQIGGSARGMFY
;
A
#
# COMPACT_ATOMS: atom_id res chain seq x y z
N MET A 1 -55.13 35.25 7.65
CA MET A 1 -54.38 35.68 8.86
C MET A 1 -52.93 35.21 8.72
N ALA A 2 -51.98 36.12 8.49
CA ALA A 2 -50.56 35.80 8.51
C ALA A 2 -50.06 35.83 9.96
N LYS A 3 -49.54 34.71 10.47
CA LYS A 3 -49.09 34.56 11.86
C LYS A 3 -47.77 35.34 12.03
N LYS A 4 -47.78 36.45 12.78
CA LYS A 4 -46.60 37.27 13.08
C LYS A 4 -45.64 36.47 13.96
N THR A 5 -44.57 35.92 13.37
CA THR A 5 -43.53 35.19 14.13
C THR A 5 -42.76 36.17 15.02
N SER A 6 -42.68 35.90 16.31
CA SER A 6 -41.94 36.75 17.24
C SER A 6 -40.43 36.53 17.06
N GLY A 7 -39.62 37.59 17.09
CA GLY A 7 -38.16 37.49 16.93
C GLY A 7 -37.50 36.54 17.96
N TRP A 8 -38.11 36.41 19.14
CA TRP A 8 -37.74 35.45 20.17
C TRP A 8 -37.88 33.99 19.71
N GLY A 9 -38.93 33.63 18.97
CA GLY A 9 -39.11 32.28 18.44
C GLY A 9 -38.06 31.93 17.38
N VAL A 10 -37.72 32.89 16.51
CA VAL A 10 -36.65 32.73 15.51
C VAL A 10 -35.29 32.60 16.17
N ALA A 11 -35.02 33.38 17.22
CA ALA A 11 -33.79 33.30 18.01
C ALA A 11 -33.62 31.92 18.68
N THR A 12 -34.66 31.37 19.29
CA THR A 12 -34.58 30.04 19.94
C THR A 12 -34.35 28.92 18.92
N ILE A 13 -35.01 28.97 17.76
CA ILE A 13 -34.83 27.97 16.69
C ILE A 13 -33.41 28.01 16.13
N THR A 14 -32.89 29.21 15.87
CA THR A 14 -31.52 29.38 15.35
C THR A 14 -30.47 28.91 16.34
N LEU A 15 -30.61 29.24 17.62
CA LEU A 15 -29.71 28.73 18.68
C LEU A 15 -29.76 27.20 18.78
N GLY A 16 -30.95 26.61 18.69
CA GLY A 16 -31.13 25.15 18.72
C GLY A 16 -30.45 24.43 17.56
N LEU A 17 -30.55 24.97 16.35
CA LEU A 17 -29.86 24.42 15.17
C LEU A 17 -28.33 24.52 15.28
N VAL A 18 -27.80 25.64 15.76
CA VAL A 18 -26.35 25.80 15.97
C VAL A 18 -25.86 24.83 17.04
N GLY A 19 -26.57 24.72 18.18
CA GLY A 19 -26.20 23.79 19.25
C GLY A 19 -26.22 22.33 18.80
N ALA A 20 -27.24 21.93 18.04
CA ALA A 20 -27.31 20.58 17.47
C ALA A 20 -26.17 20.31 16.47
N GLY A 21 -25.85 21.27 15.60
CA GLY A 21 -24.74 21.16 14.65
C GLY A 21 -23.38 21.01 15.33
N VAL A 22 -23.11 21.80 16.38
CA VAL A 22 -21.87 21.70 17.17
C VAL A 22 -21.78 20.34 17.88
N ALA A 23 -22.86 19.87 18.49
CA ALA A 23 -22.88 18.58 19.18
C ALA A 23 -22.64 17.40 18.22
N MET A 24 -23.30 17.41 17.05
CA MET A 24 -23.08 16.41 16.00
C MET A 24 -21.66 16.47 15.45
N GLY A 25 -21.12 17.67 15.22
CA GLY A 25 -19.75 17.86 14.77
C GLY A 25 -18.72 17.31 15.77
N ALA A 26 -18.90 17.60 17.06
CA ALA A 26 -18.04 17.09 18.12
C ALA A 26 -18.12 15.55 18.24
N MET A 27 -19.29 14.96 18.02
CA MET A 27 -19.47 13.51 18.01
C MET A 27 -18.81 12.85 16.81
N VAL A 28 -18.92 13.42 15.60
CA VAL A 28 -18.17 12.92 14.44
C VAL A 28 -16.67 13.05 14.67
N GLN A 29 -16.22 14.16 15.26
CA GLN A 29 -14.81 14.39 15.54
C GLN A 29 -14.27 13.44 16.62
N SER A 30 -15.07 13.03 17.60
CA SER A 30 -14.65 12.04 18.61
C SER A 30 -14.52 10.62 18.06
N MET A 31 -15.15 10.33 16.90
CA MET A 31 -14.99 9.07 16.18
C MET A 31 -13.78 9.06 15.24
N GLN A 32 -13.10 10.20 15.04
CA GLN A 32 -11.86 10.25 14.27
C GLN A 32 -10.72 9.57 15.05
N PRO A 33 -9.75 8.95 14.35
CA PRO A 33 -8.61 8.32 15.00
C PRO A 33 -7.84 9.31 15.88
N ALA A 34 -7.37 8.84 17.04
CA ALA A 34 -6.65 9.66 18.00
C ALA A 34 -5.31 10.16 17.43
N ARG A 35 -4.82 11.31 17.91
CA ARG A 35 -3.55 11.88 17.43
C ARG A 35 -2.37 10.94 17.68
N ASP A 36 -2.39 10.21 18.79
CA ASP A 36 -1.34 9.24 19.13
C ASP A 36 -1.36 8.03 18.18
N THR A 37 -2.54 7.62 17.69
CA THR A 37 -2.62 6.57 16.67
C THR A 37 -2.08 7.07 15.33
N VAL A 38 -2.34 8.33 14.97
CA VAL A 38 -1.77 8.95 13.75
C VAL A 38 -0.25 9.06 13.84
N ALA A 39 0.29 9.49 14.99
CA ALA A 39 1.74 9.59 15.19
C ALA A 39 2.43 8.21 15.20
N ALA A 40 1.77 7.17 15.71
CA ALA A 40 2.27 5.80 15.65
C ALA A 40 2.36 5.22 14.22
N HIS A 41 1.79 5.89 13.22
CA HIS A 41 1.95 5.52 11.81
C HIS A 41 3.20 6.14 11.17
N LEU A 42 3.90 7.06 11.83
CA LEU A 42 5.20 7.55 11.36
C LEU A 42 6.30 6.61 11.84
N MET A 43 6.93 5.90 10.91
CA MET A 43 8.00 4.96 11.21
C MET A 43 9.22 5.25 10.36
N GLU A 44 10.36 5.46 11.01
CA GLU A 44 11.65 5.61 10.35
C GLU A 44 12.34 4.27 10.20
N VAL A 45 12.79 3.98 8.98
CA VAL A 45 13.51 2.75 8.64
C VAL A 45 14.87 3.15 8.08
N ASP A 46 15.94 2.84 8.82
CA ASP A 46 17.31 3.05 8.33
C ASP A 46 17.71 1.94 7.35
N VAL A 47 18.09 2.34 6.13
CA VAL A 47 18.53 1.43 5.06
C VAL A 47 20.02 1.54 4.78
N SER A 48 20.79 2.24 5.61
CA SER A 48 22.22 2.48 5.41
C SER A 48 23.05 1.20 5.25
N GLY A 49 22.69 0.13 5.96
CA GLY A 49 23.37 -1.17 5.91
C GLY A 49 22.90 -2.11 4.80
N LEU A 50 21.82 -1.78 4.07
CA LEU A 50 21.18 -2.69 3.13
C LEU A 50 22.01 -2.81 1.84
N LYS A 51 22.45 -4.01 1.48
CA LYS A 51 23.22 -4.26 0.24
C LYS A 51 22.31 -4.54 -0.95
N PRO A 52 22.77 -4.36 -2.20
CA PRO A 52 21.98 -4.73 -3.37
C PRO A 52 21.55 -6.20 -3.34
N GLY A 53 20.26 -6.45 -3.53
CA GLY A 53 19.62 -7.77 -3.43
C GLY A 53 19.11 -8.12 -2.03
N GLU A 54 19.48 -7.35 -1.01
CA GLU A 54 18.95 -7.51 0.34
C GLU A 54 17.65 -6.72 0.52
N TRP A 55 16.85 -7.18 1.47
CA TRP A 55 15.58 -6.58 1.83
C TRP A 55 15.34 -6.69 3.33
N LEU A 56 14.44 -5.85 3.81
CA LEU A 56 13.94 -5.88 5.17
C LEU A 56 12.42 -5.81 5.16
N ARG A 57 11.79 -6.47 6.13
CA ARG A 57 10.35 -6.42 6.39
C ARG A 57 10.13 -5.78 7.74
N VAL A 58 9.25 -4.79 7.77
CA VAL A 58 8.89 -4.06 8.97
C VAL A 58 7.37 -4.03 9.11
N ALA A 59 6.88 -4.28 10.31
CA ALA A 59 5.47 -4.16 10.62
C ALA A 59 5.12 -2.67 10.77
N TRP A 60 4.08 -2.22 10.07
CA TRP A 60 3.68 -0.81 9.98
C TRP A 60 2.17 -0.67 10.22
N GLY A 61 1.80 0.08 11.27
CA GLY A 61 0.41 0.45 11.55
C GLY A 61 -0.52 -0.67 12.08
N LYS A 62 -1.80 -0.31 12.23
CA LYS A 62 -2.96 -1.19 12.45
C LYS A 62 -4.02 -0.82 11.38
N PRO A 63 -4.55 -1.74 10.56
CA PRO A 63 -4.27 -3.19 10.50
C PRO A 63 -2.78 -3.47 10.25
N GLU A 64 -2.30 -4.65 10.63
CA GLU A 64 -0.89 -5.02 10.48
C GLU A 64 -0.53 -5.02 8.99
N VAL A 65 0.12 -3.98 8.50
CA VAL A 65 0.68 -3.93 7.15
C VAL A 65 2.15 -4.29 7.26
N ASP A 66 2.61 -5.22 6.43
CA ASP A 66 4.06 -5.42 6.25
C ASP A 66 4.56 -4.52 5.15
N VAL A 67 5.57 -3.72 5.48
CA VAL A 67 6.31 -2.94 4.50
C VAL A 67 7.64 -3.62 4.23
N PHE A 68 7.90 -3.87 2.96
CA PHE A 68 9.14 -4.39 2.43
C PHE A 68 9.94 -3.23 1.85
N VAL A 69 11.15 -3.04 2.36
CA VAL A 69 12.13 -2.14 1.74
C VAL A 69 13.22 -3.01 1.13
N VAL A 70 13.32 -2.94 -0.19
CA VAL A 70 14.22 -3.76 -0.99
C VAL A 70 15.25 -2.85 -1.62
N ARG A 71 16.54 -3.16 -1.50
CA ARG A 71 17.56 -2.54 -2.33
C ARG A 71 17.78 -3.41 -3.56
N ARG A 72 17.38 -2.91 -4.73
CA ARG A 72 17.46 -3.64 -5.98
C ARG A 72 18.89 -3.92 -6.40
N THR A 73 19.08 -5.02 -7.13
CA THR A 73 20.35 -5.28 -7.80
C THR A 73 20.49 -4.38 -9.05
N PRO A 74 21.71 -4.09 -9.52
CA PRO A 74 21.90 -3.35 -10.77
C PRO A 74 21.23 -4.02 -11.98
N GLU A 75 21.13 -5.36 -11.96
CA GLU A 75 20.43 -6.13 -12.98
C GLU A 75 18.92 -5.88 -12.98
N GLN A 76 18.30 -5.83 -11.79
CA GLN A 76 16.88 -5.50 -11.65
C GLN A 76 16.57 -4.09 -12.13
N VAL A 77 17.43 -3.12 -11.78
CA VAL A 77 17.24 -1.73 -12.21
C VAL A 77 17.31 -1.63 -13.74
N ARG A 78 18.29 -2.30 -14.38
CA ARG A 78 18.37 -2.36 -15.85
C ARG A 78 17.15 -3.04 -16.47
N TRP A 79 16.74 -4.18 -15.93
CA TRP A 79 15.58 -4.90 -16.45
C TRP A 79 14.30 -4.07 -16.38
N LEU A 80 14.09 -3.31 -15.29
CA LEU A 80 12.94 -2.41 -15.14
C LEU A 80 12.96 -1.23 -16.12
N HIS A 81 14.14 -0.80 -16.61
CA HIS A 81 14.21 0.21 -17.66
C HIS A 81 13.71 -0.31 -19.02
N ASP A 82 13.90 -1.59 -19.30
CA ASP A 82 13.59 -2.19 -20.60
C ASP A 82 12.22 -2.88 -20.60
N TYR A 83 11.77 -3.35 -19.43
CA TYR A 83 10.54 -4.11 -19.27
C TYR A 83 9.37 -3.22 -18.87
N HIS A 84 8.49 -2.98 -19.82
CA HIS A 84 7.21 -2.29 -19.61
C HIS A 84 6.08 -3.28 -19.90
N PRO A 85 5.56 -4.00 -18.88
CA PRO A 85 4.38 -4.81 -19.06
C PRO A 85 3.18 -3.91 -19.35
N GLU A 86 2.27 -4.39 -20.19
CA GLU A 86 0.99 -3.72 -20.40
C GLU A 86 0.29 -3.51 -19.06
N GLU A 87 -0.27 -2.32 -18.87
CA GLU A 87 -1.12 -2.09 -17.71
C GLU A 87 -2.30 -3.06 -17.76
N PRO A 88 -2.66 -3.67 -16.61
CA PRO A 88 -3.80 -4.57 -16.61
C PRO A 88 -5.05 -3.82 -17.07
N TRP A 89 -5.87 -4.47 -17.90
CA TRP A 89 -7.08 -3.88 -18.49
C TRP A 89 -8.06 -3.29 -17.45
N TYR A 90 -7.97 -3.77 -16.21
CA TYR A 90 -8.78 -3.35 -15.07
C TYR A 90 -8.19 -2.21 -14.23
N ALA A 91 -6.98 -1.72 -14.52
CA ALA A 91 -6.43 -0.56 -13.84
C ALA A 91 -7.36 0.67 -13.95
N VAL A 92 -8.18 0.72 -15.01
CA VAL A 92 -9.13 1.82 -15.27
C VAL A 92 -10.33 1.81 -14.30
N ASP A 93 -10.78 0.64 -13.84
CA ASP A 93 -12.04 0.49 -13.10
C ASP A 93 -11.91 0.71 -11.58
N ARG A 94 -10.67 0.78 -11.06
CA ARG A 94 -10.36 0.88 -9.62
C ARG A 94 -9.31 1.96 -9.32
N PRO A 95 -9.62 3.25 -9.50
CA PRO A 95 -8.67 4.36 -9.31
C PRO A 95 -8.15 4.49 -7.87
N ASP A 96 -8.85 3.90 -6.90
CA ASP A 96 -8.42 3.72 -5.49
C ASP A 96 -7.19 2.80 -5.39
N GLN A 97 -7.14 1.73 -6.20
CA GLN A 97 -5.97 0.85 -6.30
C GLN A 97 -4.86 1.47 -7.18
N VAL A 98 -5.22 2.41 -8.08
CA VAL A 98 -4.27 3.12 -8.95
C VAL A 98 -3.41 4.14 -8.21
N HIS A 99 -3.84 4.68 -7.07
CA HIS A 99 -2.97 5.56 -6.27
C HIS A 99 -1.78 4.82 -5.66
N ALA A 100 -1.86 3.50 -5.49
CA ALA A 100 -0.71 2.66 -5.16
C ALA A 100 0.23 2.39 -6.37
N MET A 101 -0.14 2.86 -7.58
CA MET A 101 0.63 2.68 -8.82
C MET A 101 1.54 3.86 -9.15
N GLN A 102 1.24 5.08 -8.69
CA GLN A 102 1.96 6.26 -9.16
C GLN A 102 3.12 6.65 -8.27
N LEU A 103 4.31 6.11 -8.58
CA LEU A 103 5.56 6.90 -8.56
C LEU A 103 6.51 6.33 -9.63
N GLN A 104 6.45 6.96 -10.82
CA GLN A 104 7.28 6.82 -12.02
C GLN A 104 7.23 5.48 -12.80
N GLU A 105 6.99 5.58 -14.12
CA GLU A 105 6.49 4.59 -15.10
C GLU A 105 7.33 3.31 -15.38
N ALA A 106 8.23 2.94 -14.46
CA ALA A 106 8.98 1.68 -14.51
C ALA A 106 9.24 1.14 -13.10
N PHE A 107 9.67 2.01 -12.20
CA PHE A 107 10.23 1.61 -10.91
C PHE A 107 9.22 1.56 -9.78
N ARG A 108 8.07 2.22 -9.88
CA ARG A 108 7.08 2.29 -8.79
C ARG A 108 7.71 2.72 -7.45
N SER A 109 8.66 3.64 -7.51
CA SER A 109 9.48 4.08 -6.39
C SER A 109 10.08 5.45 -6.67
N VAL A 110 10.31 6.23 -5.62
CA VAL A 110 10.97 7.56 -5.72
C VAL A 110 12.45 7.41 -6.12
N ASN A 111 13.12 6.38 -5.58
CA ASN A 111 14.51 6.06 -5.91
C ASN A 111 14.53 4.71 -6.66
N PRO A 112 14.99 4.66 -7.93
CA PRO A 112 15.06 3.41 -8.70
C PRO A 112 15.85 2.28 -8.03
N GLU A 113 16.82 2.59 -7.17
CA GLU A 113 17.59 1.58 -6.44
C GLU A 113 16.79 0.90 -5.32
N TYR A 114 15.68 1.49 -4.87
CA TYR A 114 14.92 0.98 -3.74
C TYR A 114 13.44 0.80 -4.08
N LEU A 115 12.88 -0.37 -3.78
CA LEU A 115 11.44 -0.54 -3.75
C LEU A 115 10.94 -0.46 -2.31
N VAL A 116 9.88 0.31 -2.10
CA VAL A 116 9.08 0.28 -0.87
C VAL A 116 7.71 -0.26 -1.24
N ALA A 117 7.43 -1.50 -0.88
CA ALA A 117 6.18 -2.18 -1.18
C ALA A 117 5.49 -2.60 0.12
N ALA A 118 4.16 -2.66 0.12
CA ALA A 118 3.35 -2.98 1.27
C ALA A 118 2.34 -4.08 0.94
N VAL A 119 2.10 -4.94 1.92
CA VAL A 119 1.05 -5.96 1.88
C VAL A 119 0.26 -5.90 3.18
N MET A 120 -1.06 -5.88 3.07
CA MET A 120 -1.92 -6.00 4.24
C MET A 120 -1.81 -7.41 4.81
N LYS A 121 -1.77 -7.54 6.13
CA LYS A 121 -1.88 -8.85 6.79
C LYS A 121 -3.26 -9.05 7.36
N GLN A 122 -3.66 -10.31 7.43
CA GLN A 122 -4.69 -10.77 8.33
C GLN A 122 -4.11 -11.89 9.20
N ARG A 123 -4.01 -11.64 10.50
CA ARG A 123 -3.19 -12.46 11.42
C ARG A 123 -1.73 -12.44 10.97
N ASP A 124 -1.18 -13.58 10.57
CA ASP A 124 0.21 -13.71 10.12
C ASP A 124 0.36 -13.98 8.62
N GLU A 125 -0.75 -13.90 7.89
CA GLU A 125 -0.81 -14.19 6.46
C GLU A 125 -0.92 -12.89 5.67
N ALA A 126 -0.16 -12.80 4.58
CA ALA A 126 -0.22 -11.70 3.65
C ALA A 126 -1.50 -11.82 2.81
N LEU A 127 -2.27 -10.74 2.70
CA LEU A 127 -3.45 -10.64 1.84
C LEU A 127 -3.02 -10.12 0.47
N LEU A 128 -2.90 -11.02 -0.49
CA LEU A 128 -2.69 -10.69 -1.88
C LEU A 128 -4.03 -10.38 -2.53
N LEU A 129 -4.19 -9.14 -3.00
CA LEU A 129 -5.44 -8.71 -3.62
C LEU A 129 -5.55 -9.29 -5.03
N GLU A 130 -6.73 -9.78 -5.35
CA GLU A 130 -7.12 -10.07 -6.71
C GLU A 130 -7.86 -8.89 -7.33
N TYR A 131 -7.81 -8.80 -8.65
CA TYR A 131 -8.62 -7.85 -9.42
C TYR A 131 -10.12 -7.94 -9.05
N SER A 132 -10.64 -9.15 -8.83
CA SER A 132 -12.04 -9.39 -8.48
C SER A 132 -12.50 -8.69 -7.20
N GLY A 133 -11.56 -8.11 -6.42
CA GLY A 133 -11.79 -7.60 -5.07
C GLY A 133 -11.72 -8.69 -4.01
N SER A 134 -11.52 -9.95 -4.42
CA SER A 134 -11.19 -11.04 -3.50
C SER A 134 -9.76 -10.88 -3.00
N SER A 135 -9.46 -11.51 -1.88
CA SER A 135 -8.09 -11.59 -1.37
C SER A 135 -7.69 -13.04 -1.18
N MET A 136 -6.43 -13.30 -1.48
CA MET A 136 -5.79 -14.58 -1.26
C MET A 136 -4.83 -14.47 -0.09
N HIS A 137 -4.92 -15.47 0.79
CA HIS A 137 -4.04 -15.60 1.94
C HIS A 137 -2.73 -16.27 1.52
N CYS A 138 -1.60 -15.62 1.79
CA CYS A 138 -0.28 -16.20 1.65
C CYS A 138 0.37 -16.35 3.02
N GLU A 139 0.70 -17.58 3.41
CA GLU A 139 1.29 -17.86 4.74
C GLU A 139 2.74 -17.41 4.83
N ASP A 140 3.45 -17.41 3.70
CA ASP A 140 4.87 -17.11 3.66
C ASP A 140 5.22 -16.29 2.43
N PHE A 141 4.95 -14.98 2.52
CA PHE A 141 5.25 -14.03 1.47
C PHE A 141 6.70 -13.54 1.59
N ARG A 142 7.48 -13.69 0.52
CA ARG A 142 8.92 -13.44 0.53
C ARG A 142 9.37 -12.64 -0.68
N TYR A 143 10.51 -11.97 -0.51
CA TYR A 143 11.30 -11.43 -1.62
C TYR A 143 12.54 -12.30 -1.85
N THR A 144 12.95 -12.45 -3.11
CA THR A 144 14.25 -13.03 -3.48
C THR A 144 14.94 -12.20 -4.57
N PRO A 145 16.27 -12.01 -4.48
CA PRO A 145 17.06 -11.44 -5.58
C PRO A 145 17.34 -12.46 -6.70
N ASP A 146 17.15 -13.75 -6.43
CA ASP A 146 17.41 -14.83 -7.38
C ASP A 146 16.37 -14.84 -8.51
N ARG A 147 16.75 -15.40 -9.66
CA ARG A 147 15.85 -15.55 -10.81
C ARG A 147 14.56 -16.23 -10.39
N LEU A 148 13.44 -15.54 -10.59
CA LEU A 148 12.10 -16.03 -10.32
C LEU A 148 11.45 -16.41 -11.64
N PRO A 149 11.24 -17.70 -11.89
CA PRO A 149 10.63 -18.09 -13.14
C PRO A 149 9.12 -17.81 -13.06
N ALA A 150 8.65 -17.10 -14.07
CA ALA A 150 7.38 -16.40 -14.09
C ALA A 150 6.53 -16.98 -15.24
N GLY A 151 6.18 -18.26 -15.11
CA GLY A 151 5.50 -19.04 -16.16
C GLY A 151 6.46 -19.80 -17.08
N LYS A 152 5.99 -20.21 -18.26
CA LYS A 152 6.70 -21.18 -19.12
C LYS A 152 7.88 -20.60 -19.90
N HIS A 153 7.88 -19.28 -20.17
CA HIS A 153 8.86 -18.62 -21.05
C HIS A 153 9.30 -17.23 -20.55
N MET A 154 9.05 -16.92 -19.28
CA MET A 154 9.39 -15.62 -18.71
C MET A 154 10.05 -15.84 -17.36
N GLU A 155 11.09 -15.07 -17.07
CA GLU A 155 11.80 -15.10 -15.79
C GLU A 155 12.08 -13.67 -15.35
N PHE A 156 11.71 -13.35 -14.12
CA PHE A 156 12.04 -12.09 -13.50
C PHE A 156 13.42 -12.19 -12.83
N PRO A 157 14.25 -11.13 -12.88
CA PRO A 157 15.52 -11.08 -12.18
C PRO A 157 15.31 -10.84 -10.67
N GLY A 158 14.53 -11.69 -10.01
CA GLY A 158 14.06 -11.51 -8.64
C GLY A 158 12.67 -10.89 -8.55
N GLY A 159 12.20 -10.72 -7.32
CA GLY A 159 10.85 -10.23 -7.05
C GLY A 159 10.22 -10.88 -5.83
N PHE A 160 8.91 -10.78 -5.72
CA PHE A 160 8.16 -11.35 -4.60
C PHE A 160 7.41 -12.60 -5.01
N TYR A 161 7.19 -13.51 -4.06
CA TYR A 161 6.41 -14.70 -4.29
C TYR A 161 5.78 -15.22 -3.01
N CYS A 162 4.69 -15.98 -3.17
CA CYS A 162 4.14 -16.77 -2.08
C CYS A 162 4.85 -18.12 -1.98
N ALA A 163 5.59 -18.37 -0.90
CA ALA A 163 6.32 -19.62 -0.69
C ALA A 163 5.45 -20.73 -0.08
N LYS A 164 4.34 -20.37 0.58
CA LYS A 164 3.48 -21.32 1.28
C LYS A 164 2.00 -20.92 1.21
N TRP A 165 1.15 -21.88 0.83
CA TRP A 165 -0.29 -21.70 0.74
C TRP A 165 -1.02 -22.95 1.26
N TRP A 166 -1.94 -22.76 2.21
CA TRP A 166 -2.73 -23.83 2.81
C TRP A 166 -1.87 -24.98 3.37
N GLY A 167 -0.83 -24.63 4.10
CA GLY A 167 0.12 -25.58 4.69
C GLY A 167 1.11 -26.21 3.71
N ARG A 168 0.93 -26.02 2.40
CA ARG A 168 1.80 -26.59 1.36
C ARG A 168 2.87 -25.59 0.95
N VAL A 169 4.12 -26.04 0.93
CA VAL A 169 5.21 -25.28 0.33
C VAL A 169 5.03 -25.33 -1.19
N ILE A 170 4.97 -24.16 -1.81
CA ILE A 170 4.87 -24.03 -3.26
C ILE A 170 6.30 -24.11 -3.79
N GLN A 171 6.68 -25.27 -4.32
CA GLN A 171 8.02 -25.51 -4.84
C GLN A 171 8.03 -25.36 -6.36
N GLY A 172 8.66 -24.29 -6.83
CA GLY A 172 8.97 -24.11 -8.24
C GLY A 172 8.10 -23.09 -8.96
N PRO A 173 8.62 -22.54 -10.06
CA PRO A 173 8.01 -21.41 -10.78
C PRO A 173 6.71 -21.70 -11.51
N THR A 174 6.56 -22.93 -12.01
CA THR A 174 5.41 -23.34 -12.81
C THR A 174 4.19 -23.62 -11.93
N GLU A 175 4.42 -23.85 -10.64
CA GLU A 175 3.38 -24.11 -9.64
C GLU A 175 3.03 -22.85 -8.83
N ASN A 176 3.75 -21.75 -9.02
CA ASN A 176 3.55 -20.51 -8.28
C ASN A 176 2.89 -19.43 -9.14
N PRO A 177 1.55 -19.33 -9.12
CA PRO A 177 0.84 -18.25 -9.81
C PRO A 177 0.95 -16.89 -9.07
N TRP A 178 1.48 -16.87 -7.85
CA TRP A 178 1.56 -15.68 -6.99
C TRP A 178 2.97 -15.09 -6.99
N VAL A 179 3.45 -14.75 -8.18
CA VAL A 179 4.77 -14.15 -8.39
C VAL A 179 4.60 -12.70 -8.82
N TYR A 180 5.45 -11.83 -8.26
CA TYR A 180 5.57 -10.43 -8.61
C TYR A 180 6.99 -10.12 -9.05
N ASP A 181 7.12 -9.18 -9.98
CA ASP A 181 8.40 -8.67 -10.48
C ASP A 181 9.14 -7.80 -9.43
N PRO A 182 10.36 -7.33 -9.72
CA PRO A 182 11.12 -6.41 -8.84
C PRO A 182 10.50 -5.02 -8.62
N ALA A 183 9.41 -4.69 -9.30
CA ALA A 183 8.58 -3.50 -9.07
C ALA A 183 7.28 -3.83 -8.33
N GLY A 184 7.04 -5.09 -7.94
CA GLY A 184 5.82 -5.52 -7.26
C GLY A 184 4.60 -5.60 -8.19
N ARG A 185 4.82 -5.78 -9.50
CA ARG A 185 3.75 -6.05 -10.47
C ARG A 185 3.56 -7.56 -10.58
N PRO A 186 2.33 -8.07 -10.59
CA PRO A 186 2.09 -9.50 -10.64
C PRO A 186 2.34 -10.03 -12.04
N LEU A 187 2.80 -11.28 -12.12
CA LEU A 187 2.79 -12.04 -13.37
C LEU A 187 1.36 -12.31 -13.86
N SER A 188 0.48 -12.66 -12.93
CA SER A 188 -0.91 -13.02 -13.22
C SER A 188 -1.77 -11.77 -13.36
N LEU A 189 -2.52 -11.68 -14.46
CA LEU A 189 -3.56 -10.67 -14.67
C LEU A 189 -4.75 -10.80 -13.69
N TRP A 190 -4.74 -11.76 -12.79
CA TRP A 190 -5.76 -11.90 -11.75
C TRP A 190 -5.36 -11.24 -10.44
N LEU A 191 -4.07 -10.96 -10.24
CA LEU A 191 -3.57 -10.30 -9.04
C LEU A 191 -3.50 -8.79 -9.26
N SER A 192 -3.72 -8.04 -8.19
CA SER A 192 -3.46 -6.60 -8.17
C SER A 192 -1.99 -6.33 -7.87
N TRP A 193 -1.52 -5.14 -8.20
CA TRP A 193 -0.15 -4.73 -7.90
C TRP A 193 0.05 -4.60 -6.39
N LEU A 194 1.26 -4.90 -5.90
CA LEU A 194 1.60 -4.69 -4.49
C LEU A 194 1.46 -3.21 -4.14
N LEU A 195 0.96 -2.89 -2.94
CA LEU A 195 0.73 -1.50 -2.57
C LEU A 195 2.07 -0.76 -2.42
N VAL A 196 2.12 0.52 -2.77
CA VAL A 196 3.23 1.40 -2.39
C VAL A 196 2.70 2.31 -1.29
N PRO A 197 3.19 2.17 -0.04
CA PRO A 197 2.71 3.01 1.05
C PRO A 197 3.18 4.47 0.84
N PRO A 198 2.57 5.46 1.48
CA PRO A 198 3.12 6.81 1.51
C PRO A 198 4.43 6.82 2.29
N TYR A 199 5.49 7.34 1.67
CA TYR A 199 6.79 7.51 2.32
C TYR A 199 7.58 8.68 1.75
N THR A 200 8.58 9.12 2.52
CA THR A 200 9.57 10.10 2.07
C THR A 200 10.99 9.62 2.42
N TRP A 201 11.99 10.23 1.78
CA TRP A 201 13.40 9.96 2.05
C TRP A 201 14.00 11.07 2.90
N GLU A 202 14.67 10.70 3.99
CA GLU A 202 15.46 11.61 4.81
C GLU A 202 16.89 11.08 4.90
N GLY A 203 17.73 11.51 3.94
CA GLY A 203 19.06 10.94 3.76
C GLY A 203 18.99 9.46 3.44
N ASN A 204 19.51 8.61 4.34
CA ASN A 204 19.50 7.15 4.21
C ASN A 204 18.32 6.48 4.96
N ARG A 205 17.33 7.24 5.41
CA ARG A 205 16.14 6.72 6.09
C ARG A 205 14.90 6.83 5.21
N VAL A 206 14.07 5.80 5.25
CA VAL A 206 12.72 5.81 4.70
C VAL A 206 11.75 6.14 5.82
N VAL A 207 11.02 7.23 5.69
CA VAL A 207 10.01 7.67 6.66
C VAL A 207 8.63 7.31 6.13
N LEU A 208 8.03 6.27 6.69
CA LEU A 208 6.70 5.77 6.33
C LEU A 208 5.61 6.63 6.96
N GLY A 209 4.47 6.80 6.28
CA GLY A 209 3.32 7.57 6.76
C GLY A 209 3.40 9.08 6.53
N GLN A 210 4.52 9.58 5.99
CA GLN A 210 4.67 10.98 5.59
C GLN A 210 4.40 11.11 4.09
N ILE A 211 3.35 11.85 3.72
CA ILE A 211 3.16 12.35 2.36
C ILE A 211 3.76 13.75 2.35
N GLY A 212 4.67 14.05 1.42
CA GLY A 212 5.20 15.40 1.24
C GLY A 212 4.06 16.41 1.06
N GLY A 213 3.83 17.26 2.06
CA GLY A 213 2.80 18.29 2.05
C GLY A 213 1.46 17.85 2.65
N SER A 214 1.15 18.41 3.84
CA SER A 214 -0.17 18.42 4.50
C SER A 214 -0.87 17.07 4.62
N ALA A 215 -0.70 16.43 5.78
CA ALA A 215 -1.49 15.31 6.30
C ALA A 215 -2.99 15.65 6.46
N ARG A 216 -3.70 15.85 5.35
CA ARG A 216 -5.16 15.95 5.28
C ARG A 216 -5.64 15.19 4.05
N GLY A 217 -6.09 13.96 4.27
CA GLY A 217 -6.96 13.27 3.32
C GLY A 217 -6.35 12.09 2.59
N MET A 218 -5.82 11.09 3.30
CA MET A 218 -5.53 9.80 2.68
C MET A 218 -5.74 8.62 3.65
N PHE A 219 -6.88 8.65 4.33
CA PHE A 219 -7.49 7.47 4.96
C PHE A 219 -9.00 7.64 4.89
N TYR A 220 -9.58 7.28 3.74
CA TYR A 220 -11.00 6.97 3.55
C TYR A 220 -11.12 5.98 2.40
#